data_AF-A0A915K2G1-F1
#
_entry.id   AF-A0A915K2G1-F1
#
_cell.length_a   1.000
_cell.length_b   1.000
_cell.length_c   1.000
_cell.angle_alpha   90.00
_cell.angle_beta   90.00
_cell.angle_gamma   90.00
#
_symmetry.space_group_name_H-M   'P 1'
#
loop_
_entity.id
_entity.type
_entity.pdbx_description
1 polymer ?
#
loop_
_entity_poly.entity_id
_entity_poly.type
_entity_poly.pdbx_seq_one_letter_code
_entity_poly.pdbx_strand_id
1 'polypeptide(L)'
;CDESYGPIEGFEYVHWSPEKESEPEDLQYIPNNRITVEKLSPSEHFSFKVRSKSRGGHSPWSDPIRVTTRRADGIQSGKIL
;
A
#
# COMPACT_ATOMS: atom_id res chain seq x y z
N CYS A 1 23.87 11.20 13.98
CA CYS A 1 22.48 11.41 13.56
C CYS A 1 22.41 12.81 12.98
N ASP A 2 22.14 12.94 11.69
CA ASP A 2 21.92 14.26 11.10
C ASP A 2 20.50 14.70 11.45
N GLU A 3 20.36 15.70 12.31
CA GLU A 3 19.07 16.19 12.81
C GLU A 3 18.35 17.11 11.78
N SER A 4 18.88 17.19 10.55
CA SER A 4 18.43 18.09 9.48
C SER A 4 16.99 17.87 9.01
N TYR A 5 16.40 16.69 9.25
CA TYR A 5 15.09 16.34 8.70
C TYR A 5 13.90 16.73 9.59
N GLY A 6 14.11 17.02 10.88
CA GLY A 6 13.02 17.28 11.82
C GLY A 6 12.14 16.04 12.11
N PRO A 7 11.06 16.19 12.90
CA PRO A 7 10.20 15.06 13.24
C PRO A 7 9.45 14.51 12.01
N ILE A 8 9.14 13.21 12.03
CA ILE A 8 8.24 12.60 11.04
C ILE A 8 6.83 13.15 11.27
N GLU A 9 6.27 13.77 10.24
CA GLU A 9 4.93 14.35 10.25
C GLU A 9 3.87 13.35 9.73
N GLY A 10 4.30 12.38 8.92
CA GLY A 10 3.44 11.34 8.40
C GLY A 10 4.14 10.45 7.37
N PHE A 11 3.33 9.74 6.59
CA PHE A 11 3.80 8.76 5.62
C PHE A 11 3.04 8.92 4.31
N GLU A 12 3.73 8.65 3.21
CA GLU A 12 3.12 8.52 1.90
C GLU A 12 3.11 7.06 1.49
N TYR A 13 1.95 6.58 1.07
CA TYR A 13 1.72 5.20 0.62
C TYR A 13 1.36 5.23 -0.86
N VAL A 14 1.92 4.31 -1.62
CA VAL A 14 1.48 4.03 -2.99
C VAL A 14 1.25 2.55 -3.19
N HIS A 15 0.29 2.23 -4.05
CA HIS A 15 0.01 0.86 -4.47
C HIS A 15 -0.29 0.79 -5.97
N TRP A 16 -0.02 -0.37 -6.57
CA TRP A 16 -0.27 -0.60 -7.99
C TRP A 16 -0.46 -2.08 -8.30
N SER A 17 -1.17 -2.37 -9.38
CA SER A 17 -1.12 -3.70 -9.97
C SER A 17 0.21 -3.86 -10.72
N PRO A 18 1.05 -4.84 -10.37
CA PRO A 18 2.31 -5.10 -11.07
C PRO A 18 2.11 -5.61 -12.50
N GLU A 19 0.88 -5.95 -12.88
CA GLU A 19 0.53 -6.40 -14.23
C GLU A 19 0.18 -5.22 -15.15
N LYS A 20 -0.14 -4.06 -14.57
CA LYS A 20 -0.32 -2.82 -15.32
C LYS A 20 1.05 -2.14 -15.43
N GLU A 21 1.48 -1.85 -16.66
CA GLU A 21 2.70 -1.06 -16.92
C GLU A 21 2.55 0.43 -16.53
N SER A 22 1.40 0.84 -15.96
CA SER A 22 1.15 2.22 -15.56
C SER A 22 1.79 2.58 -14.22
N GLU A 23 2.08 3.87 -14.04
CA GLU A 23 2.52 4.49 -12.78
C GLU A 23 1.62 4.10 -11.59
N PRO A 24 2.12 4.22 -10.33
CA PRO A 24 1.35 3.91 -9.14
C PRO A 24 0.00 4.64 -9.13
N GLU A 25 -1.06 3.86 -8.92
CA GLU A 25 -2.43 4.32 -9.17
C GLU A 25 -2.86 5.41 -8.18
N ASP A 26 -2.39 5.33 -6.92
CA ASP A 26 -2.76 6.28 -5.88
C ASP A 26 -1.60 6.59 -4.94
N LEU A 27 -1.27 7.89 -4.79
CA LEU A 27 -0.43 8.41 -3.70
C LEU A 27 -1.31 8.95 -2.59
N GLN A 28 -1.12 8.43 -1.38
CA GLN A 28 -1.90 8.82 -0.20
C GLN A 28 -0.98 9.29 0.92
N TYR A 29 -1.13 10.53 1.36
CA TYR A 29 -0.48 11.05 2.56
C TYR A 29 -1.35 10.80 3.80
N ILE A 30 -0.77 10.16 4.81
CA ILE A 30 -1.46 9.80 6.05
C ILE A 30 -0.55 10.15 7.25
N PRO A 31 -1.01 10.97 8.21
CA PRO A 31 -0.23 11.31 9.40
C PRO A 31 0.10 10.10 10.29
N ASN A 32 -0.72 9.04 10.20
CA ASN A 32 -0.55 7.81 10.96
C ASN A 32 0.29 6.76 10.20
N ASN A 33 0.81 5.77 10.93
CA ASN A 33 1.62 4.68 10.40
C ASN A 33 0.81 3.51 9.80
N ARG A 34 -0.48 3.72 9.50
CA ARG A 34 -1.36 2.67 8.97
C ARG A 34 -2.44 3.25 8.06
N ILE A 35 -2.75 2.49 7.00
CA ILE A 35 -3.83 2.76 6.06
C ILE A 35 -4.72 1.53 5.86
N THR A 36 -5.90 1.74 5.30
CA THR A 36 -6.76 0.68 4.75
C THR A 36 -6.96 0.98 3.27
N VAL A 37 -6.67 0.02 2.39
CA VAL A 37 -6.95 0.12 0.95
C VAL A 37 -8.15 -0.76 0.65
N GLU A 38 -9.20 -0.14 0.10
CA GLU A 38 -10.47 -0.78 -0.18
C GLU A 38 -10.66 -1.02 -1.68
N LYS A 39 -11.71 -1.76 -2.05
CA LYS A 39 -12.12 -1.98 -3.45
C LYS A 39 -11.05 -2.61 -4.35
N LEU A 40 -10.11 -3.35 -3.75
CA LEU A 40 -9.16 -4.17 -4.50
C LEU A 40 -9.88 -5.38 -5.12
N SER A 41 -9.56 -5.66 -6.38
CA SER A 41 -10.08 -6.83 -7.08
C SER A 41 -9.66 -8.13 -6.38
N PRO A 42 -10.54 -9.14 -6.29
CA PRO A 42 -10.21 -10.45 -5.75
C PRO A 42 -9.25 -11.24 -6.67
N SER A 43 -8.43 -12.11 -6.07
CA SER A 43 -7.43 -12.93 -6.78
C SER A 43 -6.40 -12.14 -7.60
N GLU A 44 -6.21 -10.86 -7.32
CA GLU A 44 -5.26 -10.00 -8.03
C GLU A 44 -4.02 -9.71 -7.19
N HIS A 45 -2.90 -9.47 -7.88
CA HIS A 45 -1.65 -9.07 -7.27
C HIS A 45 -1.58 -7.55 -7.13
N PHE A 46 -1.04 -7.10 -6.01
CA PHE A 46 -0.77 -5.68 -5.76
C PHE A 46 0.61 -5.52 -5.13
N SER A 47 1.29 -4.45 -5.52
CA SER A 47 2.54 -4.03 -4.91
C SER A 47 2.32 -2.77 -4.09
N PHE A 48 3.03 -2.64 -2.98
CA PHE A 48 2.93 -1.51 -2.07
C PHE A 48 4.33 -1.02 -1.69
N LYS A 49 4.47 0.30 -1.52
CA LYS A 49 5.64 0.90 -0.87
C LYS A 49 5.24 2.12 -0.06
N VAL A 50 6.07 2.47 0.92
CA VAL A 50 5.85 3.59 1.84
C VAL A 50 7.12 4.43 1.97
N ARG A 51 6.98 5.73 2.24
CA ARG A 51 8.09 6.60 2.67
C ARG A 51 7.62 7.53 3.78
N SER A 52 8.54 7.95 4.65
CA SER A 52 8.22 8.97 5.65
C SER A 52 8.29 10.36 5.03
N LYS A 53 7.50 11.27 5.60
CA LYS A 53 7.51 12.70 5.32
C LYS A 53 7.83 13.46 6.59
N SER A 54 8.72 14.42 6.45
CA SER A 54 9.15 15.35 7.48
C SER A 54 9.21 16.75 6.88
N ARG A 55 9.37 17.78 7.71
CA ARG A 55 9.57 19.15 7.24
C ARG A 55 10.82 19.27 6.34
N GLY A 56 11.87 18.48 6.60
CA GLY A 56 13.09 18.45 5.81
C GLY A 56 12.99 17.68 4.50
N GLY A 57 11.83 17.08 4.19
CA GLY A 57 11.59 16.33 2.96
C GLY A 57 11.12 14.91 3.21
N HIS A 58 11.34 14.05 2.22
CA HIS A 58 10.89 12.65 2.25
C HIS A 58 12.08 11.71 2.37
N SER A 59 11.89 10.59 3.07
CA SER A 59 12.85 9.49 3.00
C SER A 59 12.88 8.89 1.58
N PRO A 60 13.88 8.06 1.26
CA PRO A 60 13.74 7.07 0.20
C PRO A 60 12.47 6.22 0.41
N TRP A 61 11.93 5.71 -0.70
CA TRP A 61 10.87 4.70 -0.64
C TRP A 61 11.40 3.41 -0.01
N SER A 62 10.54 2.68 0.69
CA SER A 62 10.81 1.30 1.08
C SER A 62 10.98 0.40 -0.16
N ASP A 63 11.60 -0.76 0.04
CA ASP A 63 11.46 -1.85 -0.92
C ASP A 63 9.98 -2.21 -1.11
N PRO A 64 9.57 -2.56 -2.33
CA PRO A 64 8.19 -2.92 -2.61
C PRO A 64 7.84 -4.28 -2.00
N ILE A 65 6.67 -4.37 -1.37
CA ILE A 65 6.09 -5.65 -0.96
C ILE A 65 5.00 -6.05 -1.96
N ARG A 66 4.94 -7.34 -2.32
CA ARG A 66 3.91 -7.89 -3.21
C ARG A 66 2.95 -8.77 -2.40
N VAL A 67 1.66 -8.55 -2.59
CA VAL A 67 0.60 -9.33 -1.94
C VAL A 67 -0.45 -9.75 -2.96
N THR A 68 -1.25 -10.75 -2.59
CA THR A 68 -2.35 -11.27 -3.40
C THR A 68 -3.63 -11.18 -2.59
N THR A 69 -4.68 -10.60 -3.16
CA THR A 69 -6.00 -10.59 -2.52
C THR A 69 -6.59 -12.00 -2.50
N ARG A 70 -7.47 -12.28 -1.54
CA ARG A 70 -8.19 -13.57 -1.51
C ARG A 70 -9.07 -13.69 -2.75
N ARG A 71 -9.42 -14.94 -3.09
CA ARG A 71 -10.45 -15.18 -4.10
C ARG A 71 -11.77 -14.57 -3.62
N ALA A 72 -12.58 -14.13 -4.58
CA ALA A 72 -13.99 -13.92 -4.26
C ALA A 72 -14.53 -15.29 -3.88
N ASP A 73 -14.84 -15.46 -2.60
CA ASP A 73 -15.50 -16.67 -2.13
C ASP A 73 -16.91 -16.65 -2.75
N GLY A 74 -17.03 -17.19 -3.96
CA GLY A 74 -18.33 -17.64 -4.46
C GLY A 74 -18.87 -18.59 -3.42
N ILE A 75 -20.07 -18.30 -2.92
CA ILE A 75 -20.84 -19.14 -1.97
C ILE A 75 -20.43 -20.58 -2.16
N GLN A 76 -19.83 -21.21 -1.13
CA GLN A 76 -19.58 -22.64 -1.15
C GLN A 76 -20.94 -23.34 -1.23
N SER A 77 -21.38 -23.62 -2.46
CA SER A 77 -22.46 -24.56 -2.72
C SER A 77 -21.98 -25.93 -2.25
N GLY A 78 -22.59 -26.44 -1.18
CA GLY A 78 -22.46 -27.85 -0.81
C GLY A 78 -21.96 -28.10 0.60
N LYS A 79 -22.85 -27.96 1.58
CA LYS A 79 -22.92 -28.94 2.69
C LYS A 79 -24.36 -29.19 3.05
N ILE A 80 -24.99 -30.12 2.34
CA ILE A 80 -26.12 -30.88 2.87
C ILE A 80 -25.48 -32.08 3.57
N LEU A 81 -25.56 -32.11 4.91
CA LEU A 81 -25.50 -33.34 5.69
C LEU A 81 -26.88 -33.55 6.30
#